data_AF-A0A7L3H7B7-F1
#
_entry.id   AF-A0A7L3H7B7-F1
#
_cell.length_a   1.000
_cell.length_b   1.000
_cell.length_c   1.000
_cell.angle_alpha   90.00
_cell.angle_beta   90.00
_cell.angle_gamma   90.00
#
_symmetry.space_group_name_H-M   'P 1'
#
loop_
_entity.id
_entity.type
_entity.pdbx_description
1 polymer ?
#
loop_
_entity_poly.entity_id
_entity_poly.type
_entity_poly.pdbx_seq_one_letter_code
_entity_poly.pdbx_strand_id
1 'polypeptide(L)'
;AHLWVKNCKELLQSSYNKDRLDQPLQASVWLKNFKTSNERFLQEIKTQKKYMWGKRESTEEGRPLREVVEQGLARVRSASDAVGVVLKELKQQSHRGSFRLLVAVDGVNALWGRTTLRKEDKSPVSPEELTLVHNLRKMVKNDWSGGAIVTTLSQTGSLFKPSSAYTPQELLGKEGFDALDPFVPIPVPNYSAREFESCYGYYLERKWLQHEKAHTEDGKAELQFLSGSNPRQLDRLAGPL
;
A
#
# COMPACT_ATOMS: atom_id res chain seq x y z
N ALA A 1 2.85 -0.14 0.88
CA ALA A 1 3.47 -1.36 1.47
C ALA A 1 4.76 -1.11 2.25
N HIS A 2 5.61 -0.12 1.88
CA HIS A 2 6.90 0.13 2.56
C HIS A 2 6.84 0.31 4.08
N LEU A 3 5.73 0.84 4.62
CA LEU A 3 5.54 1.01 6.07
C LEU A 3 5.42 -0.31 6.85
N TRP A 4 5.17 -1.43 6.18
CA TRP A 4 5.08 -2.75 6.79
C TRP A 4 6.42 -3.49 6.81
N VAL A 5 7.49 -2.93 6.24
CA VAL A 5 8.81 -3.59 6.18
C VAL A 5 9.91 -2.77 6.85
N LYS A 6 9.55 -1.65 7.49
CA LYS A 6 10.47 -0.78 8.24
C LYS A 6 9.76 -0.08 9.39
N ASN A 7 10.53 0.34 10.39
CA ASN A 7 10.08 1.16 11.51
C ASN A 7 8.86 0.59 12.28
N CYS A 8 8.73 -0.74 12.34
CA CYS A 8 7.74 -1.40 13.17
C CYS A 8 8.22 -1.38 14.63
N LYS A 9 7.52 -0.65 15.49
CA LYS A 9 7.86 -0.53 16.92
C LYS A 9 7.61 -1.82 17.69
N GLU A 10 6.63 -2.60 17.27
CA GLU A 10 6.20 -3.82 17.92
C GLU A 10 6.09 -4.93 16.87
N LEU A 11 6.79 -6.03 17.12
CA LEU A 11 6.71 -7.27 16.36
C LEU A 11 6.42 -8.38 17.35
N LEU A 12 5.32 -9.10 17.12
CA LEU A 12 4.89 -10.19 17.99
C LEU A 12 4.96 -11.50 17.21
N GLN A 13 5.25 -12.60 17.88
CA GLN A 13 5.07 -13.90 17.26
C GLN A 13 3.58 -14.18 17.06
N SER A 14 3.22 -14.61 15.85
CA SER A 14 1.82 -14.83 15.51
C SER A 14 1.23 -15.99 16.30
N SER A 15 0.03 -15.77 16.83
CA SER A 15 -0.74 -16.83 17.52
C SER A 15 -1.26 -17.89 16.55
N TYR A 16 -1.47 -17.53 15.28
CA TYR A 16 -2.01 -18.43 14.26
C TYR A 16 -0.91 -19.24 13.56
N ASN A 17 0.24 -18.63 13.27
CA ASN A 17 1.36 -19.29 12.62
C ASN A 17 2.67 -18.96 13.34
N LYS A 18 3.27 -19.95 13.99
CA LYS A 18 4.50 -19.75 14.77
C LYS A 18 5.69 -19.30 13.93
N ASP A 19 5.73 -19.56 12.63
CA ASP A 19 6.83 -19.14 11.77
C ASP A 19 6.66 -17.69 11.28
N ARG A 20 5.60 -16.99 11.72
CA ARG A 20 5.30 -15.61 11.33
C ARG A 20 5.31 -14.61 12.47
N LEU A 21 5.51 -13.37 12.08
CA LEU A 21 5.53 -12.20 12.93
C LEU A 21 4.36 -11.27 12.56
N ASP A 22 3.62 -10.89 13.59
CA ASP A 22 2.49 -9.98 13.53
C ASP A 22 2.93 -8.54 13.78
N GLN A 23 2.23 -7.62 13.12
CA GLN A 23 2.48 -6.18 13.13
C GLN A 23 1.21 -5.45 13.60
N PRO A 24 0.87 -5.59 14.89
CA PRO A 24 -0.46 -5.28 15.40
C PRO A 24 -0.83 -3.79 15.25
N LEU A 25 0.15 -2.89 15.39
CA LEU A 25 -0.06 -1.45 15.20
C LEU A 25 -0.37 -1.10 13.74
N GLN A 26 0.43 -1.61 12.79
CA GLN A 26 0.22 -1.40 11.36
C GLN A 26 -1.12 -2.00 10.90
N ALA A 27 -1.45 -3.19 11.40
CA ALA A 27 -2.70 -3.88 11.11
C ALA A 27 -3.91 -3.08 11.63
N SER A 28 -3.86 -2.59 12.86
CA SER A 28 -4.93 -1.78 13.46
C SER A 28 -5.19 -0.48 12.71
N VAL A 29 -4.11 0.23 12.32
CA VAL A 29 -4.23 1.46 11.51
C VAL A 29 -4.87 1.16 10.16
N TRP A 30 -4.46 0.07 9.51
CA TRP A 30 -5.06 -0.36 8.25
C TRP A 30 -6.54 -0.73 8.41
N LEU A 31 -6.90 -1.52 9.42
CA LEU A 31 -8.29 -1.92 9.70
C LEU A 31 -9.20 -0.72 9.95
N LYS A 32 -8.71 0.28 10.68
CA LYS A 32 -9.47 1.51 10.95
C LYS A 32 -9.81 2.25 9.66
N ASN A 33 -8.81 2.47 8.80
CA ASN A 33 -9.00 3.14 7.52
C ASN A 33 -9.87 2.31 6.56
N PHE A 34 -9.67 0.98 6.56
CA PHE A 34 -10.47 0.05 5.76
C PHE A 34 -11.93 0.06 6.17
N LYS A 35 -12.22 0.10 7.48
CA LYS A 35 -13.58 0.24 8.02
C LYS A 35 -14.28 1.49 7.51
N THR A 36 -13.65 2.65 7.69
CA THR A 36 -14.22 3.94 7.27
C THR A 36 -14.49 3.98 5.77
N SER A 37 -13.60 3.42 4.95
CA SER A 37 -13.72 3.50 3.50
C SER A 37 -14.80 2.56 2.93
N ASN A 38 -15.13 1.47 3.63
CA ASN A 38 -15.94 0.37 3.09
C ASN A 38 -17.12 -0.04 4.01
N GLU A 39 -17.58 0.88 4.87
CA GLU A 39 -18.55 0.55 5.94
C GLU A 39 -19.82 -0.15 5.41
N ARG A 40 -20.32 0.28 4.25
CA ARG A 40 -21.48 -0.33 3.59
C ARG A 40 -21.24 -1.82 3.26
N PHE A 41 -20.16 -2.12 2.53
CA PHE A 41 -19.85 -3.48 2.09
C PHE A 41 -19.53 -4.42 3.26
N LEU A 42 -18.97 -3.89 4.34
CA LEU A 42 -18.65 -4.68 5.53
C LEU A 42 -19.89 -5.26 6.24
N GLN A 43 -21.06 -4.65 6.05
CA GLN A 43 -22.33 -5.16 6.58
C GLN A 43 -22.94 -6.23 5.65
N GLU A 44 -22.74 -6.08 4.34
CA GLU A 44 -23.32 -6.95 3.32
C GLU A 44 -22.51 -8.26 3.14
N ILE A 45 -21.17 -8.18 3.20
CA ILE A 45 -20.26 -9.32 3.04
C ILE A 45 -20.29 -10.17 4.31
N LYS A 46 -20.51 -11.47 4.15
CA LYS A 46 -20.61 -12.42 5.26
C LYS A 46 -19.44 -13.39 5.28
N THR A 47 -18.97 -13.78 6.45
CA THR A 47 -17.94 -14.81 6.60
C THR A 47 -18.41 -16.15 6.04
N GLN A 48 -17.52 -16.87 5.34
CA GLN A 48 -17.82 -18.21 4.81
C GLN A 48 -17.32 -19.33 5.73
N LYS A 49 -16.60 -18.98 6.79
CA LYS A 49 -16.02 -19.94 7.73
C LYS A 49 -16.07 -19.36 9.14
N LYS A 50 -16.00 -20.25 10.11
CA LYS A 50 -15.73 -19.90 11.50
C LYS A 50 -14.26 -19.50 11.66
N TYR A 51 -14.03 -18.38 12.34
CA TYR A 51 -12.69 -17.87 12.67
C TYR A 51 -12.51 -17.83 14.19
N MET A 52 -11.45 -18.45 14.69
CA MET A 52 -11.11 -18.50 16.11
C MET A 52 -10.08 -17.41 16.43
N TRP A 53 -10.37 -16.52 17.37
CA TRP A 53 -9.48 -15.44 17.81
C TRP A 53 -8.69 -15.80 19.09
N GLY A 54 -9.09 -16.89 19.73
CA GLY A 54 -8.49 -17.43 20.95
C GLY A 54 -9.25 -18.68 21.39
N LYS A 55 -9.07 -19.11 22.64
CA LYS A 55 -9.74 -20.32 23.16
C LYS A 55 -11.25 -20.15 23.35
N ARG A 56 -11.72 -18.92 23.58
CA ARG A 56 -13.11 -18.62 23.97
C ARG A 56 -13.88 -17.78 22.96
N GLU A 57 -13.18 -17.15 22.01
CA GLU A 57 -13.78 -16.19 21.08
C GLU A 57 -13.67 -16.67 19.65
N SER A 58 -14.80 -16.62 18.97
CA SER A 58 -14.91 -16.92 17.56
C SER A 58 -15.91 -16.00 16.87
N THR A 59 -15.68 -15.77 15.58
CA THR A 59 -16.69 -15.25 14.67
C THR A 59 -17.21 -16.45 13.89
N GLU A 60 -18.51 -16.76 14.03
CA GLU A 60 -19.13 -17.87 13.31
C GLU A 60 -19.28 -17.59 11.81
N GLU A 61 -19.59 -18.62 11.05
CA GLU A 61 -19.95 -18.50 9.64
C GLU A 61 -21.25 -17.69 9.47
N GLY A 62 -21.36 -16.94 8.38
CA GLY A 62 -22.53 -16.12 8.04
C GLY A 62 -22.61 -14.77 8.76
N ARG A 63 -21.62 -14.43 9.60
CA ARG A 63 -21.55 -13.14 10.30
C ARG A 63 -21.03 -12.04 9.37
N PRO A 64 -21.47 -10.78 9.52
CA PRO A 64 -20.93 -9.66 8.75
C PRO A 64 -19.41 -9.51 8.91
N LEU A 65 -18.71 -9.20 7.82
CA LEU A 65 -17.27 -8.98 7.83
C LEU A 65 -16.86 -7.81 8.74
N ARG A 66 -17.80 -6.87 9.00
CA ARG A 66 -17.66 -5.83 10.02
C ARG A 66 -17.25 -6.38 11.38
N GLU A 67 -17.80 -7.51 11.82
CA GLU A 67 -17.49 -8.09 13.13
C GLU A 67 -16.03 -8.55 13.22
N VAL A 68 -15.48 -9.07 12.13
CA VAL A 68 -14.05 -9.43 12.03
C VAL A 68 -13.18 -8.19 12.18
N VAL A 69 -13.54 -7.10 11.50
CA VAL A 69 -12.81 -5.82 11.57
C VAL A 69 -12.88 -5.23 12.97
N GLU A 70 -14.06 -5.24 13.60
CA GLU A 70 -14.26 -4.73 14.96
C GLU A 70 -13.52 -5.56 16.00
N GLN A 71 -13.48 -6.89 15.86
CA GLN A 71 -12.69 -7.76 16.71
C GLN A 71 -11.19 -7.44 16.61
N GLY A 72 -10.67 -7.22 15.40
CA GLY A 72 -9.28 -6.82 15.19
C GLY A 72 -8.94 -5.45 15.78
N LEU A 73 -9.89 -4.51 15.76
CA LEU A 73 -9.73 -3.17 16.36
C LEU A 73 -9.85 -3.18 17.88
N ALA A 74 -10.76 -3.99 18.44
CA ALA A 74 -10.93 -4.15 19.89
C ALA A 74 -9.73 -4.86 20.53
N ARG A 75 -9.10 -5.79 19.79
CA ARG A 75 -7.94 -6.56 20.24
C ARG A 75 -6.80 -6.45 19.24
N VAL A 76 -5.96 -5.47 19.49
CA VAL A 76 -4.79 -5.11 18.67
C VAL A 76 -3.87 -6.31 18.43
N ARG A 77 -3.76 -7.27 19.37
CA ARG A 77 -2.96 -8.49 19.21
C ARG A 77 -3.45 -9.40 18.06
N SER A 78 -4.76 -9.48 17.84
CA SER A 78 -5.36 -10.25 16.74
C SER A 78 -5.56 -9.43 15.46
N ALA A 79 -5.11 -8.16 15.43
CA ALA A 79 -5.34 -7.28 14.29
C ALA A 79 -4.70 -7.82 13.00
N SER A 80 -3.48 -8.38 13.08
CA SER A 80 -2.78 -8.94 11.90
C SER A 80 -3.54 -10.12 11.30
N ASP A 81 -4.07 -11.01 12.16
CA ASP A 81 -4.89 -12.14 11.76
C ASP A 81 -6.23 -11.65 11.17
N ALA A 82 -6.85 -10.64 11.77
CA ALA A 82 -8.09 -10.04 11.25
C ALA A 82 -7.90 -9.45 9.85
N VAL A 83 -6.78 -8.77 9.57
CA VAL A 83 -6.43 -8.34 8.20
C VAL A 83 -6.34 -9.55 7.26
N GLY A 84 -5.67 -10.62 7.69
CA GLY A 84 -5.58 -11.85 6.90
C GLY A 84 -6.94 -12.46 6.56
N VAL A 85 -7.86 -12.50 7.52
CA VAL A 85 -9.24 -12.98 7.31
C VAL A 85 -9.99 -12.08 6.34
N VAL A 86 -9.93 -10.76 6.53
CA VAL A 86 -10.58 -9.78 5.64
C VAL A 86 -10.11 -9.96 4.20
N LEU A 87 -8.80 -9.98 3.97
CA LEU A 87 -8.23 -10.16 2.62
C LEU A 87 -8.66 -11.50 2.00
N LYS A 88 -8.64 -12.57 2.79
CA LYS A 88 -9.05 -13.91 2.35
C LYS A 88 -10.53 -13.95 1.94
N GLU A 89 -11.43 -13.41 2.76
CA GLU A 89 -12.88 -13.39 2.47
C GLU A 89 -13.19 -12.55 1.23
N LEU A 90 -12.58 -11.37 1.10
CA LEU A 90 -12.75 -10.51 -0.07
C LEU A 90 -12.33 -11.22 -1.36
N LYS A 91 -11.15 -11.84 -1.34
CA LYS A 91 -10.65 -12.62 -2.46
C LYS A 91 -11.56 -13.80 -2.80
N GLN A 92 -12.00 -14.55 -1.79
CA GLN A 92 -12.88 -15.70 -1.99
C GLN A 92 -14.28 -15.34 -2.47
N GLN A 93 -14.77 -14.13 -2.19
CA GLN A 93 -16.13 -13.73 -2.55
C GLN A 93 -16.21 -12.88 -3.82
N SER A 94 -15.10 -12.29 -4.25
CA SER A 94 -15.03 -11.43 -5.44
C SER A 94 -15.58 -12.06 -6.72
N HIS A 95 -15.40 -13.38 -6.92
CA HIS A 95 -15.87 -14.08 -8.11
C HIS A 95 -17.40 -14.25 -8.20
N ARG A 96 -18.13 -14.05 -7.09
CA ARG A 96 -19.60 -14.25 -7.03
C ARG A 96 -20.39 -13.09 -7.63
N GLY A 97 -19.73 -11.97 -7.96
CA GLY A 97 -20.37 -10.80 -8.55
C GLY A 97 -21.14 -9.92 -7.57
N SER A 98 -21.19 -10.26 -6.29
CA SER A 98 -21.85 -9.43 -5.25
C SER A 98 -21.16 -8.07 -5.05
N PHE A 99 -19.86 -7.98 -5.32
CA PHE A 99 -19.10 -6.73 -5.34
C PHE A 99 -17.95 -6.83 -6.35
N ARG A 100 -17.42 -5.68 -6.76
CA ARG A 100 -16.19 -5.58 -7.54
C ARG A 100 -15.04 -5.19 -6.63
N LEU A 101 -13.92 -5.89 -6.71
CA LEU A 101 -12.77 -5.66 -5.84
C LEU A 101 -11.66 -4.89 -6.57
N LEU A 102 -11.17 -3.79 -5.97
CA LEU A 102 -9.97 -3.11 -6.43
C LEU A 102 -8.87 -3.26 -5.38
N VAL A 103 -7.76 -3.89 -5.76
CA VAL A 103 -6.57 -4.00 -4.90
C VAL A 103 -5.56 -2.94 -5.33
N ALA A 104 -5.52 -1.83 -4.60
CA ALA A 104 -4.56 -0.74 -4.83
C ALA A 104 -3.37 -0.85 -3.86
N VAL A 105 -2.17 -1.08 -4.39
CA VAL A 105 -0.95 -1.22 -3.55
C VAL A 105 0.11 -0.22 -3.98
N ASP A 106 0.39 0.74 -3.10
CA ASP A 106 1.49 1.67 -3.30
C ASP A 106 2.85 1.09 -2.85
N GLY A 107 3.85 1.17 -3.72
CA GLY A 107 5.21 0.67 -3.50
C GLY A 107 5.25 -0.85 -3.29
N VAL A 108 4.72 -1.59 -4.27
CA VAL A 108 4.60 -3.06 -4.24
C VAL A 108 5.96 -3.77 -4.17
N ASN A 109 7.04 -3.10 -4.58
CA ASN A 109 8.42 -3.59 -4.48
C ASN A 109 8.88 -3.85 -3.03
N ALA A 110 8.16 -3.33 -2.01
CA ALA A 110 8.40 -3.71 -0.63
C ALA A 110 8.08 -5.18 -0.32
N LEU A 111 7.20 -5.84 -1.08
CA LEU A 111 6.74 -7.19 -0.78
C LEU A 111 7.82 -8.25 -0.99
N TRP A 112 8.71 -8.07 -1.97
CA TRP A 112 9.80 -8.99 -2.34
C TRP A 112 11.20 -8.41 -2.09
N GLY A 113 11.27 -7.25 -1.45
CA GLY A 113 12.53 -6.61 -1.08
C GLY A 113 13.14 -7.20 0.19
N ARG A 114 14.03 -6.44 0.82
CA ARG A 114 14.57 -6.75 2.16
C ARG A 114 13.88 -5.88 3.21
N THR A 115 13.79 -6.36 4.45
CA THR A 115 13.25 -5.59 5.57
C THR A 115 14.37 -4.96 6.40
N THR A 116 14.07 -3.92 7.18
CA THR A 116 14.99 -3.42 8.22
C THR A 116 14.70 -4.03 9.59
N LEU A 117 13.76 -4.98 9.66
CA LEU A 117 13.25 -5.52 10.91
C LEU A 117 14.17 -6.64 11.41
N ARG A 118 14.26 -6.76 12.73
CA ARG A 118 15.07 -7.77 13.41
C ARG A 118 14.23 -8.48 14.46
N LYS A 119 14.50 -9.76 14.66
CA LYS A 119 13.94 -10.55 15.76
C LYS A 119 14.65 -10.19 17.07
N GLU A 120 14.17 -10.76 18.19
CA GLU A 120 14.77 -10.56 19.51
C GLU A 120 16.24 -11.02 19.57
N ASP A 121 16.58 -12.07 18.82
CA ASP A 121 17.95 -12.58 18.67
C ASP A 121 18.85 -11.74 17.73
N LYS A 122 18.35 -10.59 17.26
CA LYS A 122 18.98 -9.66 16.30
C LYS A 122 19.14 -10.20 14.88
N SER A 123 18.65 -11.40 14.58
CA SER A 123 18.63 -11.95 13.23
C SER A 123 17.69 -11.12 12.32
N PRO A 124 17.97 -11.01 11.02
CA PRO A 124 17.12 -10.28 10.09
C PRO A 124 15.79 -11.02 9.87
N VAL A 125 14.72 -10.25 9.66
CA VAL A 125 13.40 -10.79 9.34
C VAL A 125 13.19 -10.79 7.82
N SER A 126 12.85 -11.93 7.24
CA SER A 126 12.42 -12.02 5.84
C SER A 126 11.02 -11.41 5.65
N PRO A 127 10.71 -10.77 4.50
CA PRO A 127 9.35 -10.28 4.24
C PRO A 127 8.29 -11.38 4.30
N GLU A 128 8.64 -12.63 3.97
CA GLU A 128 7.70 -13.76 4.02
C GLU A 128 7.29 -14.15 5.44
N GLU A 129 8.14 -13.86 6.42
CA GLU A 129 7.85 -14.09 7.84
C GLU A 129 6.85 -13.07 8.38
N LEU A 130 6.59 -11.96 7.67
CA LEU A 130 5.64 -10.94 8.12
C LEU A 130 4.22 -11.30 7.70
N THR A 131 3.30 -11.47 8.66
CA THR A 131 1.91 -11.87 8.41
C THR A 131 1.20 -10.96 7.40
N LEU A 132 1.35 -9.63 7.54
CA LEU A 132 0.72 -8.66 6.63
C LEU A 132 1.26 -8.76 5.20
N VAL A 133 2.58 -8.88 5.04
CA VAL A 133 3.23 -9.00 3.74
C VAL A 133 2.85 -10.31 3.06
N HIS A 134 2.86 -11.42 3.80
CA HIS A 134 2.44 -12.72 3.30
C HIS A 134 0.99 -12.72 2.79
N ASN A 135 0.07 -12.14 3.56
CA ASN A 135 -1.34 -12.06 3.16
C ASN A 135 -1.52 -11.11 1.95
N LEU A 136 -0.77 -10.01 1.87
CA LEU A 136 -0.83 -9.10 0.73
C LEU A 136 -0.22 -9.72 -0.53
N ARG A 137 0.86 -10.50 -0.43
CA ARG A 137 1.40 -11.31 -1.53
C ARG A 137 0.35 -12.25 -2.11
N LYS A 138 -0.53 -12.82 -1.28
CA LYS A 138 -1.65 -13.65 -1.77
C LYS A 138 -2.71 -12.83 -2.50
N MET A 139 -2.91 -11.56 -2.17
CA MET A 139 -3.91 -10.72 -2.83
C MET A 139 -3.48 -10.27 -4.22
N VAL A 140 -2.18 -10.06 -4.43
CA VAL A 140 -1.62 -9.64 -5.72
C VAL A 140 -1.47 -10.78 -6.73
N LYS A 141 -1.71 -12.03 -6.33
CA LYS A 141 -1.79 -13.16 -7.26
C LYS A 141 -3.07 -13.07 -8.11
N ASN A 142 -2.97 -13.52 -9.36
CA ASN A 142 -4.04 -13.51 -10.36
C ASN A 142 -4.94 -14.77 -10.33
N ASP A 143 -5.04 -15.44 -9.18
CA ASP A 143 -5.83 -16.65 -8.93
C ASP A 143 -7.29 -16.34 -8.51
N TRP A 144 -7.77 -15.14 -8.75
CA TRP A 144 -9.14 -14.71 -8.45
C TRP A 144 -9.68 -13.76 -9.54
N SER A 145 -11.00 -13.67 -9.65
CA SER A 145 -11.70 -12.87 -10.65
C SER A 145 -12.76 -11.97 -10.02
N GLY A 146 -13.30 -11.01 -10.77
CA GLY A 146 -14.29 -10.07 -10.27
C GLY A 146 -13.71 -8.74 -9.78
N GLY A 147 -12.45 -8.45 -10.12
CA GLY A 147 -11.79 -7.22 -9.76
C GLY A 147 -10.54 -6.93 -10.56
N ALA A 148 -9.78 -5.92 -10.13
CA ALA A 148 -8.51 -5.51 -10.72
C ALA A 148 -7.47 -5.24 -9.64
N ILE A 149 -6.20 -5.44 -9.99
CA ILE A 149 -5.05 -5.13 -9.15
C ILE A 149 -4.32 -3.97 -9.81
N VAL A 150 -4.14 -2.86 -9.09
CA VAL A 150 -3.37 -1.70 -9.55
C VAL A 150 -2.26 -1.45 -8.54
N THR A 151 -1.02 -1.56 -8.99
CA THR A 151 0.14 -1.39 -8.12
C THR A 151 1.08 -0.32 -8.66
N THR A 152 1.72 0.41 -7.77
CA THR A 152 2.79 1.34 -8.12
C THR A 152 4.12 0.80 -7.63
N LEU A 153 5.18 1.16 -8.34
CA LEU A 153 6.54 1.04 -7.86
C LEU A 153 6.91 2.32 -7.12
N SER A 154 7.70 2.19 -6.06
CA SER A 154 8.23 3.35 -5.36
C SER A 154 9.70 3.18 -5.04
N GLN A 155 10.50 4.08 -5.60
CA GLN A 155 11.88 4.28 -5.18
C GLN A 155 11.92 4.98 -3.82
N THR A 156 11.06 5.98 -3.60
CA THR A 156 11.04 6.75 -2.36
C THR A 156 10.60 5.86 -1.19
N GLY A 157 11.51 5.68 -0.23
CA GLY A 157 11.26 4.80 0.91
C GLY A 157 11.51 3.32 0.63
N SER A 158 12.02 2.96 -0.56
CA SER A 158 12.62 1.66 -0.83
C SER A 158 13.80 1.38 0.08
N LEU A 159 14.04 0.09 0.31
CA LEU A 159 15.11 -0.39 1.18
C LEU A 159 16.14 -1.08 0.31
N PHE A 160 17.42 -0.75 0.53
CA PHE A 160 18.55 -1.41 -0.14
C PHE A 160 18.47 -1.36 -1.69
N LYS A 161 17.95 -0.26 -2.25
CA LYS A 161 17.92 0.03 -3.69
C LYS A 161 18.61 1.38 -3.96
N PRO A 162 19.30 1.53 -5.11
CA PRO A 162 19.95 2.80 -5.44
C PRO A 162 18.91 3.89 -5.68
N SER A 163 19.30 5.15 -5.47
CA SER A 163 18.42 6.32 -5.65
C SER A 163 17.96 6.51 -7.09
N SER A 164 18.76 6.06 -8.06
CA SER A 164 18.49 6.16 -9.49
C SER A 164 17.64 5.03 -10.06
N ALA A 165 17.35 3.96 -9.30
CA ALA A 165 16.54 2.85 -9.81
C ALA A 165 15.06 3.24 -9.89
N TYR A 166 14.48 3.09 -11.08
CA TYR A 166 13.05 3.34 -11.33
C TYR A 166 12.39 2.26 -12.17
N THR A 167 13.17 1.35 -12.79
CA THR A 167 12.60 0.33 -13.66
C THR A 167 11.93 -0.79 -12.84
N PRO A 168 10.90 -1.45 -13.38
CA PRO A 168 10.23 -2.56 -12.69
C PRO A 168 11.18 -3.68 -12.29
N GLN A 169 12.07 -4.10 -13.19
CA GLN A 169 13.00 -5.21 -12.94
C GLN A 169 14.01 -4.88 -11.84
N GLU A 170 14.54 -3.65 -11.81
CA GLU A 170 15.49 -3.22 -10.77
C GLU A 170 14.83 -3.14 -9.40
N LEU A 171 13.62 -2.57 -9.32
CA LEU A 171 12.94 -2.36 -8.04
C LEU A 171 12.33 -3.64 -7.48
N LEU A 172 11.66 -4.45 -8.31
CA LEU A 172 11.05 -5.71 -7.89
C LEU A 172 12.07 -6.83 -7.69
N GLY A 173 13.17 -6.81 -8.44
CA GLY A 173 14.08 -7.96 -8.53
C GLY A 173 13.43 -9.15 -9.25
N LYS A 174 14.16 -10.27 -9.32
CA LYS A 174 13.70 -11.47 -10.02
C LYS A 174 12.41 -12.03 -9.42
N GLU A 175 12.41 -12.30 -8.11
CA GLU A 175 11.27 -12.88 -7.40
C GLU A 175 9.98 -12.07 -7.55
N GLY A 176 10.06 -10.75 -7.39
CA GLY A 176 8.88 -9.88 -7.51
C GLY A 176 8.40 -9.69 -8.94
N PHE A 177 9.32 -9.71 -9.92
CA PHE A 177 8.96 -9.64 -11.34
C PHE A 177 8.28 -10.94 -11.78
N ASP A 178 8.87 -12.09 -11.47
CA ASP A 178 8.31 -13.42 -11.79
C ASP A 178 6.95 -13.65 -11.11
N ALA A 179 6.76 -13.12 -9.90
CA ALA A 179 5.50 -13.25 -9.16
C ALA A 179 4.35 -12.39 -9.73
N LEU A 180 4.65 -11.31 -10.45
CA LEU A 180 3.68 -10.42 -11.07
C LEU A 180 3.48 -10.70 -12.55
N ASP A 181 4.35 -11.48 -13.18
CA ASP A 181 4.25 -11.83 -14.60
C ASP A 181 3.04 -12.75 -14.87
N PRO A 182 2.18 -12.45 -15.86
CA PRO A 182 2.16 -11.28 -16.74
C PRO A 182 1.44 -10.06 -16.13
N PHE A 183 2.02 -8.87 -16.34
CA PHE A 183 1.42 -7.58 -15.97
C PHE A 183 1.54 -6.52 -17.08
N VAL A 184 0.73 -5.46 -16.97
CA VAL A 184 0.77 -4.31 -17.91
C VAL A 184 1.59 -3.18 -17.28
N PRO A 185 2.83 -2.93 -17.73
CA PRO A 185 3.62 -1.79 -17.27
C PRO A 185 3.07 -0.48 -17.83
N ILE A 186 2.86 0.51 -16.96
CA ILE A 186 2.41 1.85 -17.35
C ILE A 186 3.51 2.85 -16.96
N PRO A 187 4.24 3.44 -17.92
CA PRO A 187 5.22 4.49 -17.62
C PRO A 187 4.50 5.79 -17.26
N VAL A 188 5.02 6.48 -16.24
CA VAL A 188 4.54 7.82 -15.82
C VAL A 188 5.69 8.81 -16.03
N PRO A 189 5.72 9.52 -17.18
CA PRO A 189 6.78 10.49 -17.48
C PRO A 189 6.60 11.79 -16.69
N ASN A 190 7.58 12.69 -16.84
CA ASN A 190 7.46 14.09 -16.42
C ASN A 190 6.36 14.81 -17.23
N TYR A 191 5.98 16.01 -16.78
CA TYR A 191 4.96 16.80 -17.45
C TYR A 191 5.31 17.08 -18.92
N SER A 192 4.31 16.97 -19.77
CA SER A 192 4.32 17.60 -21.09
C SER A 192 4.26 19.13 -20.93
N ALA A 193 4.60 19.86 -21.99
CA ALA A 193 4.52 21.32 -21.99
C ALA A 193 3.12 21.85 -21.62
N ARG A 194 2.06 21.15 -22.06
CA ARG A 194 0.66 21.54 -21.76
C ARG A 194 0.29 21.28 -20.30
N GLU A 195 0.73 20.16 -19.73
CA GLU A 195 0.48 19.84 -18.32
C GLU A 195 1.24 20.79 -17.40
N PHE A 196 2.49 21.11 -17.75
CA PHE A 196 3.28 22.11 -17.04
C PHE A 196 2.58 23.46 -17.02
N GLU A 197 2.15 23.95 -18.19
CA GLU A 197 1.41 25.21 -18.32
C GLU A 197 0.15 25.22 -17.44
N SER A 198 -0.61 24.13 -17.48
CA SER A 198 -1.85 24.00 -16.73
C SER A 198 -1.60 24.00 -15.22
N CYS A 199 -0.54 23.31 -14.76
CA CYS A 199 -0.15 23.25 -13.37
C CYS A 199 0.37 24.61 -12.86
N TYR A 200 1.21 25.28 -13.66
CA TYR A 200 1.70 26.62 -13.37
C TYR A 200 0.56 27.64 -13.30
N GLY A 201 -0.36 27.62 -14.26
CA GLY A 201 -1.57 28.44 -14.24
C GLY A 201 -2.42 28.22 -12.99
N TYR A 202 -2.59 26.97 -12.56
CA TYR A 202 -3.27 26.64 -11.30
C TYR A 202 -2.58 27.27 -10.07
N TYR A 203 -1.25 27.23 -10.00
CA TYR A 203 -0.52 27.87 -8.90
C TYR A 203 -0.70 29.39 -8.90
N LEU A 204 -0.73 30.04 -10.06
CA LEU A 204 -1.01 31.47 -10.17
C LEU A 204 -2.43 31.82 -9.72
N GLU A 205 -3.43 31.06 -10.16
CA GLU A 205 -4.84 31.27 -9.80
C GLU A 205 -5.07 31.14 -8.28
N ARG A 206 -4.38 30.18 -7.66
CA ARG A 206 -4.42 29.97 -6.21
C ARG A 206 -3.58 30.98 -5.42
N LYS A 207 -2.89 31.89 -6.08
CA LYS A 207 -1.88 32.77 -5.48
C LYS A 207 -0.90 31.96 -4.64
N TRP A 208 -0.48 30.81 -5.16
CA TRP A 208 0.49 29.96 -4.48
C TRP A 208 1.90 30.54 -4.63
N LEU A 209 2.21 31.07 -5.81
CA LEU A 209 3.45 31.79 -6.10
C LEU A 209 3.30 33.24 -5.64
N GLN A 210 4.07 33.66 -4.63
CA GLN A 210 4.02 35.02 -4.07
C GLN A 210 5.06 35.96 -4.68
N HIS A 211 6.16 35.41 -5.18
CA HIS A 211 7.27 36.17 -5.72
C HIS A 211 6.88 36.86 -7.04
N GLU A 212 7.07 38.18 -7.13
CA GLU A 212 6.63 38.98 -8.28
C GLU A 212 7.19 38.49 -9.63
N LYS A 213 8.47 38.06 -9.65
CA LYS A 213 9.10 37.51 -10.87
C LYS A 213 8.56 36.14 -11.27
N ALA A 214 7.86 35.43 -10.38
CA ALA A 214 7.27 34.14 -10.74
C ALA A 214 6.08 34.32 -11.68
N HIS A 215 5.52 35.53 -11.83
CA HIS A 215 4.43 35.85 -12.74
C HIS A 215 4.90 36.20 -14.17
N THR A 216 6.20 36.28 -14.42
CA THR A 216 6.76 36.62 -15.74
C THR A 216 7.06 35.36 -16.54
N GLU A 217 7.11 35.50 -17.87
CA GLU A 217 7.52 34.40 -18.76
C GLU A 217 8.95 33.91 -18.45
N ASP A 218 9.84 34.81 -18.03
CA ASP A 218 11.20 34.44 -17.61
C ASP A 218 11.18 33.57 -16.35
N GLY A 219 10.38 33.93 -15.34
CA GLY A 219 10.25 33.14 -14.11
C GLY A 219 9.63 31.77 -14.37
N LYS A 220 8.65 31.70 -15.28
CA LYS A 220 8.07 30.44 -15.73
C LYS A 220 9.09 29.56 -16.46
N ALA A 221 9.88 30.13 -17.38
CA ALA A 221 10.92 29.41 -18.10
C ALA A 221 12.01 28.89 -17.14
N GLU A 222 12.40 29.69 -16.15
CA GLU A 222 13.34 29.30 -15.10
C GLU A 222 12.79 28.14 -14.26
N LEU A 223 11.53 28.22 -13.81
CA LEU A 223 10.86 27.14 -13.08
C LEU A 223 10.78 25.85 -13.91
N GLN A 224 10.48 25.95 -15.19
CA GLN A 224 10.42 24.80 -16.09
C GLN A 224 11.80 24.15 -16.26
N PHE A 225 12.85 24.96 -16.41
CA PHE A 225 14.22 24.51 -16.57
C PHE A 225 14.75 23.85 -15.29
N LEU A 226 14.62 24.52 -14.13
CA LEU A 226 15.11 24.01 -12.85
C LEU A 226 14.38 22.75 -12.38
N SER A 227 13.06 22.67 -12.63
CA SER A 227 12.28 21.48 -12.30
C SER A 227 12.53 20.32 -13.26
N GLY A 228 13.06 20.58 -14.47
CA GLY A 228 13.11 19.59 -15.54
C GLY A 228 11.72 19.04 -15.91
N SER A 229 10.67 19.86 -15.74
CA SER A 229 9.26 19.46 -15.82
C SER A 229 8.87 18.30 -14.89
N ASN A 230 9.66 18.04 -13.85
CA ASN A 230 9.34 17.02 -12.86
C ASN A 230 8.29 17.54 -11.86
N PRO A 231 7.14 16.85 -11.70
CA PRO A 231 6.06 17.32 -10.82
C PRO A 231 6.49 17.62 -9.39
N ARG A 232 7.30 16.72 -8.80
CA ARG A 232 7.77 16.87 -7.41
C ARG A 232 8.78 18.01 -7.28
N GLN A 233 9.67 18.19 -8.26
CA GLN A 233 10.64 19.29 -8.21
C GLN A 233 9.96 20.64 -8.40
N LEU A 234 8.98 20.72 -9.30
CA LEU A 234 8.19 21.94 -9.49
C LEU A 234 7.48 22.34 -8.19
N ASP A 235 6.77 21.41 -7.55
CA ASP A 235 6.06 21.67 -6.28
C ASP A 235 7.03 22.11 -5.17
N ARG A 236 8.21 21.50 -5.08
CA ARG A 236 9.25 21.88 -4.11
C ARG A 236 9.85 23.25 -4.37
N LEU A 237 10.02 23.64 -5.63
CA LEU A 237 10.53 24.96 -6.01
C LEU A 237 9.46 26.03 -5.83
N ALA A 238 8.19 25.71 -6.10
CA ALA A 238 7.05 26.61 -5.94
C ALA A 238 6.65 26.85 -4.48
N GLY A 239 6.81 25.85 -3.60
CA GLY A 239 6.42 25.95 -2.18
C GLY A 239 7.00 27.14 -1.40
N PRO A 240 8.29 27.51 -1.54
CA PRO A 240 8.88 28.67 -0.88
C PRO A 240 8.73 30.00 -1.64
N LEU A 241 8.11 30.01 -2.84
CA LEU A 241 8.04 31.17 -3.73
C LEU A 241 6.79 32.02 -3.54
#